data_AF-A0A6V7K7P2-F1
#
_entry.id   AF-A0A6V7K7P2-F1
#
_cell.length_a   1.000
_cell.length_b   1.000
_cell.length_c   1.000
_cell.angle_alpha   90.00
_cell.angle_beta   90.00
_cell.angle_gamma   90.00
#
_symmetry.space_group_name_H-M   'P 1'
#
loop_
_entity.id
_entity.type
_entity.pdbx_description
1 polymer ?
#
loop_
_entity_poly.entity_id
_entity_poly.type
_entity_poly.pdbx_seq_one_letter_code
_entity_poly.pdbx_strand_id
1 'polypeptide(L)' 'FDDGLLAAQAFVFFVAGFETSSTSISFGLYELAYAQEVQRKLINEIAEALRDNGGKLSFDVVKKMKYLEMVVQ' A
#
# COMPACT_ATOMS: atom_id res chain seq x y z
N PHE A 1 33.28 -12.48 2.49
CA PHE A 1 32.02 -11.72 2.55
C PHE A 1 31.77 -11.40 4.01
N ASP A 2 31.59 -10.13 4.36
CA ASP A 2 31.41 -9.68 5.75
C ASP A 2 29.91 -9.55 6.04
N ASP A 3 29.39 -10.45 6.87
CA ASP A 3 27.97 -10.50 7.25
C ASP A 3 27.51 -9.17 7.88
N GLY A 4 28.41 -8.45 8.57
CA GLY A 4 28.12 -7.14 9.15
C GLY A 4 27.84 -6.07 8.10
N LEU A 5 28.57 -6.09 6.99
CA LEU A 5 28.33 -5.17 5.86
C LEU A 5 26.98 -5.48 5.18
N LEU A 6 26.64 -6.75 5.00
CA LEU A 6 25.35 -7.15 4.44
C LEU A 6 24.18 -6.72 5.32
N ALA A 7 24.29 -6.91 6.64
CA ALA A 7 23.28 -6.49 7.60
C ALA A 7 23.11 -4.95 7.62
N ALA A 8 24.21 -4.19 7.58
CA ALA A 8 24.17 -2.73 7.53
C ALA A 8 23.48 -2.23 6.25
N GLN A 9 23.78 -2.82 5.09
CA GLN A 9 23.13 -2.45 3.83
C GLN A 9 21.64 -2.81 3.84
N ALA A 10 21.26 -3.99 4.34
CA ALA A 10 19.85 -4.37 4.49
C ALA A 10 19.07 -3.39 5.38
N PHE A 11 19.69 -2.92 6.47
CA PHE A 11 19.09 -1.90 7.33
C PHE A 11 18.88 -0.56 6.62
N VAL A 12 19.86 -0.10 5.82
CA VAL A 12 19.73 1.13 5.03
C VAL A 12 18.56 1.02 4.04
N PHE A 13 18.44 -0.09 3.31
CA PHE A 13 17.32 -0.32 2.39
C PHE A 13 15.97 -0.33 3.11
N PHE A 14 15.91 -0.95 4.29
CA PHE A 14 14.70 -0.96 5.10
C PHE A 14 14.29 0.45 5.53
N VAL A 15 15.21 1.24 6.10
CA VAL A 15 14.91 2.59 6.60
C VAL A 15 14.49 3.52 5.46
N ALA A 16 15.23 3.51 4.34
CA ALA A 16 14.90 4.34 3.19
C ALA A 16 13.51 4.04 2.62
N GLY A 17 13.13 2.75 2.54
CA GLY A 17 11.80 2.34 2.11
C GLY A 17 10.71 2.63 3.16
N PHE A 18 11.05 2.53 4.45
CA PHE A 18 10.11 2.72 5.56
C PHE A 18 9.70 4.18 5.70
N GLU A 19 10.64 5.12 5.76
CA GLU A 19 10.34 6.53 6.00
C GLU A 19 9.45 7.12 4.89
N THR A 20 9.80 6.84 3.64
CA THR A 20 9.04 7.30 2.47
C THR A 20 7.65 6.66 2.43
N SER A 21 7.56 5.33 2.53
CA SER A 21 6.28 4.62 2.44
C SER A 21 5.35 4.94 3.61
N SER A 22 5.87 5.03 4.84
CA SER A 22 5.06 5.36 6.03
C SER A 22 4.49 6.76 5.96
N THR A 23 5.27 7.72 5.42
CA THR A 23 4.81 9.08 5.17
C THR A 23 3.69 9.09 4.13
N SER A 24 3.90 8.46 2.96
CA SER A 24 2.87 8.37 1.91
C SER A 24 1.58 7.72 2.41
N ILE A 25 1.67 6.62 3.16
CA ILE A 25 0.50 5.96 3.76
C ILE A 25 -0.22 6.90 4.73
N SER A 26 0.52 7.62 5.57
CA SER A 26 -0.06 8.54 6.55
C SER A 26 -0.84 9.68 5.89
N PHE A 27 -0.25 10.30 4.87
CA PHE A 27 -0.93 11.34 4.09
C PHE A 27 -2.13 10.79 3.32
N GLY A 28 -2.00 9.64 2.66
CA GLY A 28 -3.11 9.00 1.95
C GLY A 28 -4.29 8.70 2.89
N LEU A 29 -4.03 8.14 4.08
CA LEU A 29 -5.08 7.89 5.08
C LEU A 29 -5.70 9.18 5.61
N TYR A 30 -4.91 10.23 5.80
CA TYR A 30 -5.42 11.54 6.21
C TYR A 30 -6.38 12.14 5.18
N GLU A 31 -5.99 12.16 3.91
CA GLU A 31 -6.84 12.65 2.81
C GLU A 31 -8.12 11.81 2.68
N LEU A 32 -8.03 10.48 2.82
CA LEU A 32 -9.20 9.60 2.82
C LEU A 32 -10.15 9.88 4.01
N ALA A 33 -9.60 10.17 5.19
CA ALA A 33 -10.41 10.50 6.36
C ALA A 33 -11.19 11.81 6.15
N TYR A 34 -10.59 12.79 5.44
CA TYR A 34 -11.25 14.03 5.08
C TYR A 34 -12.27 13.83 3.93
N ALA A 35 -11.90 13.08 2.89
CA ALA A 35 -12.69 12.83 1.70
C ALA A 35 -13.50 11.52 1.77
N GLN A 36 -14.53 11.51 2.61
CA GLN A 36 -15.36 10.32 2.87
C GLN A 36 -15.97 9.66 1.62
N GLU A 37 -16.22 10.44 0.55
CA GLU A 37 -16.70 9.87 -0.72
C GLU A 37 -15.62 9.04 -1.43
N VAL A 38 -14.38 9.55 -1.48
CA VAL A 38 -13.21 8.86 -2.05
C VAL A 38 -12.96 7.59 -1.26
N GLN A 39 -12.99 7.67 0.08
CA GLN A 39 -12.84 6.50 0.95
C GLN A 39 -13.89 5.42 0.67
N ARG A 40 -15.18 5.78 0.52
CA ARG A 40 -16.23 4.82 0.19
C ARG A 40 -16.00 4.16 -1.17
N LYS A 41 -15.61 4.94 -2.19
CA LYS A 41 -15.32 4.42 -3.53
C LYS A 41 -14.17 3.40 -3.49
N LEU A 42 -13.08 3.73 -2.78
CA LEU A 42 -11.94 2.84 -2.61
C LEU A 42 -12.32 1.54 -1.88
N ILE A 43 -13.04 1.65 -0.76
CA ILE A 43 -13.48 0.46 0.00
C ILE A 43 -14.38 -0.44 -0.84
N ASN A 44 -15.27 0.14 -1.65
CA ASN A 44 -16.13 -0.62 -2.54
C ASN A 44 -15.32 -1.38 -3.60
N GLU A 45 -14.32 -0.74 -4.22
CA GLU A 45 -13.42 -1.43 -5.17
C GLU A 45 -12.69 -2.59 -4.49
N ILE A 46 -12.14 -2.36 -3.29
CA ILE A 46 -11.42 -3.40 -2.54
C ILE A 46 -12.35 -4.57 -2.19
N ALA A 47 -13.56 -4.27 -1.70
CA ALA A 47 -14.54 -5.28 -1.34
C ALA A 47 -14.98 -6.12 -2.55
N GLU A 48 -15.19 -5.47 -3.71
CA GLU A 48 -15.51 -6.14 -4.96
C GLU A 48 -14.37 -7.05 -5.42
N ALA A 49 -13.13 -6.56 -5.47
CA ALA A 49 -11.98 -7.37 -5.88
C ALA A 49 -11.76 -8.58 -4.96
N LEU A 50 -11.96 -8.41 -3.65
CA LEU A 50 -11.88 -9.52 -2.70
C LEU A 50 -13.01 -10.53 -2.89
N ARG A 51 -14.25 -10.07 -3.06
CA ARG A 51 -15.40 -10.95 -3.32
C ARG A 51 -15.17 -11.79 -4.56
N ASP A 52 -14.72 -11.17 -5.64
CA ASP A 52 -14.51 -11.82 -6.94
C ASP A 52 -13.34 -12.81 -6.90
N ASN A 53 -12.38 -12.64 -5.97
CA ASN A 53 -11.27 -13.56 -5.75
C ASN A 53 -11.49 -14.53 -4.55
N GLY A 54 -12.74 -14.80 -4.19
CA GLY A 54 -13.07 -15.76 -3.12
C GLY A 54 -12.54 -15.35 -1.74
N GLY A 55 -12.48 -14.05 -1.46
CA GLY A 55 -11.99 -13.46 -0.23
C GLY A 55 -10.47 -13.44 -0.07
N LYS A 56 -9.71 -13.89 -1.08
CA LYS A 56 -8.26 -13.96 -1.01
C LYS A 56 -7.61 -12.71 -1.58
N LEU A 57 -6.66 -12.15 -0.85
CA LEU A 57 -5.79 -11.11 -1.38
C LEU A 57 -4.58 -11.74 -2.06
N SER A 58 -4.24 -11.27 -3.26
CA SER A 58 -3.01 -11.64 -3.97
C SER A 58 -2.43 -10.42 -4.68
N PHE A 59 -1.16 -10.50 -5.09
CA PHE A 59 -0.51 -9.42 -5.83
C PHE A 59 -1.27 -9.07 -7.12
N ASP A 60 -1.73 -10.07 -7.85
CA ASP A 60 -2.50 -9.87 -9.08
C ASP A 60 -3.86 -9.20 -8.83
N VAL A 61 -4.46 -9.44 -7.66
CA VAL A 61 -5.71 -8.78 -7.26
C VAL A 61 -5.48 -7.32 -6.94
N VAL A 62 -4.45 -7.00 -6.14
CA VAL A 62 -4.09 -5.60 -5.82
C VAL A 62 -3.76 -4.84 -7.09
N LYS A 63 -3.01 -5.43 -8.00
CA LYS A 63 -2.63 -4.81 -9.28
C LYS A 63 -3.81 -4.50 -10.21
N LYS A 64 -4.98 -5.12 -9.98
CA LYS A 64 -6.20 -4.86 -10.74
C LYS A 64 -7.07 -3.75 -10.15
N MET A 65 -6.79 -3.31 -8.92
CA MET A 65 -7.51 -2.23 -8.22
C MET A 65 -7.04 -0.87 -8.74
N LYS A 66 -7.73 -0.33 -9.75
CA LYS A 66 -7.33 0.91 -10.42
C LYS A 66 -7.54 2.14 -9.53
N TYR A 67 -8.59 2.14 -8.72
CA TYR A 67 -8.89 3.24 -7.81
C TYR A 67 -7.89 3.27 -6.65
N LEU A 68 -7.48 2.12 -6.13
CA LEU A 68 -6.37 2.02 -5.19
C LEU A 68 -5.07 2.61 -5.77
N GLU A 69 -4.73 2.28 -7.01
CA GLU A 69 -3.55 2.86 -7.68
C GLU A 69 -3.64 4.40 -7.77
N MET A 70 -4.81 4.95 -8.10
CA MET A 70 -5.03 6.41 -8.14
C MET A 70 -4.94 7.09 -6.76
N VAL A 71 -5.20 6.38 -5.66
CA VAL A 71 -5.08 6.94 -4.30
C VAL A 71 -3.64 6.90 -3.80
N VAL A 72 -2.84 5.95 -4.28
CA VAL A 72 -1.45 5.74 -3.86
C VAL A 72 -0.46 6.56 -4.71
N GLN A 73 -0.83 6.93 -5.94
CA GLN A 73 0.01 7.72 -6.87
C GLN A 73 -0.06 9.22 -6.66
#